data_AF-A0A7V2D005-F1
#
_entry.id   AF-A0A7V2D005-F1
#
_cell.length_a   1.000
_cell.length_b   1.000
_cell.length_c   1.000
_cell.angle_alpha   90.00
_cell.angle_beta   90.00
_cell.angle_gamma   90.00
#
_symmetry.space_group_name_H-M   'P 1'
#
loop_
_entity.id
_entity.type
_entity.pdbx_description
1 polymer ?
#
loop_
_entity_poly.entity_id
_entity_poly.type
_entity_poly.pdbx_seq_one_letter_code
_entity_poly.pdbx_strand_id
1 'polypeptide(L)'
;MNPPPTRRSRHPSLSEAQRVRGRHSPEAGSSPVAPVIYHKDRRRLSALGSTAMLYPSPQTMKARILPSVVLALATSAASAQAVTYMLNDGFETGNFSGFPMVNFEGGNQGTCVSTEVNGGDYAFRSSVSYANSLAGGYHCEVGRYALRPERERWWGFAVFIPTDWVNDPNNCVLMQGHQLPDPGEPDRAPSLVMRVENDQLIIESRWDDNAISAPAAYGLGGTIRNHTVYTGPLQKGVWMQFVFHANFDCTESGDGLLEIWRDGVKIVTHEGPNCYNDQNNGTIRVGLYKRNYAANNQTSPVVAFYDQIKMTDQTGSYADVAPYARYINAGQLVTLGQWQADNAFSGQNETNVNGGLTFDLSGVTRPAPHAVYTSQRLKDFTYTFTGLVPGMEYHLDLHFAEFYQNTVGGRLFDVVVSGQTVLDNYDVFVAAGGQRIVRVEKFTVPADANGTIQINFVTEKLKAQVCALHLFN
;
A
#
# COMPACT_ATOMS: atom_id res chain seq x y z
N MET A 1 60.75 2.44 17.37
CA MET A 1 61.38 1.24 16.80
C MET A 1 60.30 0.58 15.93
N ASN A 2 60.25 0.89 14.64
CA ASN A 2 60.85 0.12 13.54
C ASN A 2 60.18 -1.25 13.30
N PRO A 3 59.27 -1.37 12.30
CA PRO A 3 58.85 -2.65 11.72
C PRO A 3 59.80 -3.09 10.59
N PRO A 4 59.97 -4.40 10.34
CA PRO A 4 59.88 -4.93 8.96
C PRO A 4 59.46 -6.43 8.90
N PRO A 5 59.44 -7.13 7.73
CA PRO A 5 59.60 -6.65 6.35
C PRO A 5 58.46 -7.03 5.38
N THR A 6 58.37 -6.28 4.28
CA THR A 6 57.71 -6.69 3.03
C THR A 6 58.65 -7.52 2.14
N ARG A 7 58.11 -8.30 1.20
CA ARG A 7 58.90 -8.82 0.06
C ARG A 7 58.12 -8.77 -1.26
N ARG A 8 58.65 -8.01 -2.22
CA ARG A 8 58.18 -7.96 -3.62
C ARG A 8 59.06 -8.85 -4.51
N SER A 9 58.47 -9.49 -5.52
CA SER A 9 59.11 -9.86 -6.78
C SER A 9 58.01 -9.97 -7.86
N ARG A 10 57.79 -8.92 -8.65
CA ARG A 10 58.42 -8.65 -9.97
C ARG A 10 57.89 -9.55 -11.10
N HIS A 11 57.19 -8.92 -12.06
CA HIS A 11 56.95 -9.40 -13.42
C HIS A 11 58.26 -9.76 -14.16
N PRO A 12 58.14 -10.45 -15.30
CA PRO A 12 58.39 -9.73 -16.55
C PRO A 12 57.21 -9.75 -17.54
N SER A 13 57.15 -8.71 -18.36
CA SER A 13 56.32 -8.53 -19.56
C SER A 13 57.01 -9.08 -20.82
N LEU A 14 56.27 -9.22 -21.92
CA LEU A 14 56.59 -9.09 -23.37
C LEU A 14 55.34 -9.64 -24.12
N SER A 15 54.51 -8.89 -24.87
CA SER A 15 54.69 -8.24 -26.18
C SER A 15 55.09 -9.21 -27.32
N GLU A 16 54.67 -9.10 -28.58
CA GLU A 16 53.60 -8.37 -29.33
C GLU A 16 53.77 -8.78 -30.83
N ALA A 17 52.76 -8.59 -31.70
CA ALA A 17 52.89 -8.64 -33.17
C ALA A 17 53.25 -10.02 -33.82
N GLN A 18 53.03 -10.34 -35.11
CA GLN A 18 52.35 -9.73 -36.27
C GLN A 18 51.94 -10.89 -37.24
N ARG A 19 50.72 -10.96 -37.81
CA ARG A 19 50.26 -10.37 -39.10
C ARG A 19 50.89 -11.01 -40.37
N VAL A 20 50.05 -11.43 -41.35
CA VAL A 20 50.12 -11.16 -42.83
C VAL A 20 49.30 -12.17 -43.68
N ARG A 21 48.23 -11.64 -44.33
CA ARG A 21 47.74 -11.72 -45.74
C ARG A 21 47.79 -13.05 -46.55
N GLY A 22 46.88 -13.34 -47.50
CA GLY A 22 45.64 -12.65 -47.94
C GLY A 22 45.31 -12.86 -49.44
N ARG A 23 44.23 -12.21 -49.95
CA ARG A 23 43.72 -12.14 -51.36
C ARG A 23 42.99 -13.40 -51.89
N HIS A 24 42.05 -13.35 -52.85
CA HIS A 24 41.63 -12.30 -53.81
C HIS A 24 40.08 -12.11 -53.94
N SER A 25 39.66 -10.98 -54.52
CA SER A 25 38.29 -10.54 -54.89
C SER A 25 38.07 -10.67 -56.44
N PRO A 26 37.15 -9.96 -57.15
CA PRO A 26 35.81 -9.37 -56.86
C PRO A 26 34.75 -9.64 -57.98
N GLU A 27 33.53 -9.07 -57.89
CA GLU A 27 32.66 -8.45 -58.96
C GLU A 27 31.18 -8.38 -58.48
N ALA A 28 30.23 -7.62 -59.06
CA ALA A 28 30.16 -6.22 -59.55
C ALA A 28 28.69 -5.85 -59.89
N GLY A 29 28.34 -4.55 -59.96
CA GLY A 29 27.07 -4.03 -60.49
C GLY A 29 25.99 -3.73 -59.43
N SER A 30 25.51 -2.51 -59.14
CA SER A 30 25.15 -1.29 -59.91
C SER A 30 23.63 -1.06 -59.89
N SER A 31 23.18 -0.07 -59.12
CA SER A 31 21.95 0.72 -59.36
C SER A 31 22.08 1.50 -60.69
N PRO A 32 21.05 2.18 -61.29
CA PRO A 32 19.94 2.88 -60.63
C PRO A 32 18.58 2.94 -61.41
N VAL A 33 17.72 3.89 -61.02
CA VAL A 33 16.67 4.60 -61.80
C VAL A 33 15.22 4.08 -61.74
N ALA A 34 14.32 4.96 -61.30
CA ALA A 34 12.87 4.92 -61.54
C ALA A 34 12.51 5.84 -62.74
N PRO A 35 11.34 5.65 -63.38
CA PRO A 35 10.40 6.77 -63.34
C PRO A 35 8.91 6.43 -63.25
N VAL A 36 8.19 7.47 -62.83
CA VAL A 36 6.73 7.69 -62.83
C VAL A 36 6.06 7.37 -64.17
N ILE A 37 4.86 6.78 -64.13
CA ILE A 37 3.80 7.06 -65.12
C ILE A 37 2.50 7.45 -64.40
N TYR A 38 2.01 8.64 -64.74
CA TYR A 38 0.66 9.12 -64.46
C TYR A 38 -0.27 8.65 -65.59
N HIS A 39 -1.50 8.23 -65.28
CA HIS A 39 -2.62 8.44 -66.20
C HIS A 39 -3.80 9.06 -65.44
N LYS A 40 -4.00 10.36 -65.70
CA LYS A 40 -5.35 10.92 -65.71
C LYS A 40 -6.03 10.42 -66.98
N ASP A 41 -7.33 10.16 -66.92
CA ASP A 41 -8.19 10.86 -67.86
C ASP A 41 -9.56 11.21 -67.28
N ARG A 42 -10.26 12.13 -67.94
CA ARG A 42 -11.31 12.97 -67.35
C ARG A 42 -12.36 13.31 -68.41
N ARG A 43 -13.64 13.50 -68.00
CA ARG A 43 -14.74 14.18 -68.75
C ARG A 43 -15.43 13.32 -69.86
N ARG A 44 -16.71 13.53 -70.25
CA ARG A 44 -17.78 14.48 -69.82
C ARG A 44 -19.21 14.10 -70.33
N LEU A 45 -20.23 14.45 -69.52
CA LEU A 45 -21.53 15.11 -69.83
C LEU A 45 -22.42 14.74 -71.05
N SER A 46 -23.71 14.49 -70.75
CA SER A 46 -24.92 15.17 -71.28
C SER A 46 -26.06 15.05 -70.23
N ALA A 47 -26.60 16.13 -69.63
CA ALA A 47 -27.73 16.99 -70.06
C ALA A 47 -29.12 16.26 -69.99
N LEU A 48 -30.25 16.76 -69.45
CA LEU A 48 -30.76 18.08 -68.97
C LEU A 48 -31.53 17.88 -67.62
N GLY A 49 -32.20 18.82 -66.92
CA GLY A 49 -32.24 20.31 -66.94
C GLY A 49 -33.62 20.93 -66.55
N SER A 50 -33.66 21.77 -65.49
CA SER A 50 -34.78 22.67 -65.05
C SER A 50 -36.04 21.98 -64.45
N THR A 51 -36.91 22.55 -63.58
CA THR A 51 -37.10 23.90 -62.96
C THR A 51 -37.73 23.73 -61.56
N ALA A 52 -37.67 24.74 -60.67
CA ALA A 52 -38.30 24.71 -59.33
C ALA A 52 -39.73 25.33 -59.29
N MET A 53 -40.59 24.89 -58.34
CA MET A 53 -41.56 25.76 -57.63
C MET A 53 -42.33 25.08 -56.46
N LEU A 54 -42.36 25.79 -55.32
CA LEU A 54 -43.44 25.98 -54.31
C LEU A 54 -44.07 24.83 -53.48
N TYR A 55 -44.38 25.20 -52.22
CA TYR A 55 -45.05 24.42 -51.16
C TYR A 55 -46.55 24.19 -51.42
N PRO A 56 -47.13 23.18 -50.72
CA PRO A 56 -48.24 23.53 -49.82
C PRO A 56 -48.13 22.90 -48.41
N SER A 57 -48.89 23.48 -47.48
CA SER A 57 -49.27 22.91 -46.18
C SER A 57 -50.80 22.88 -46.06
N PRO A 58 -51.41 22.43 -44.95
CA PRO A 58 -51.24 21.14 -44.30
C PRO A 58 -52.56 20.34 -44.32
N GLN A 59 -52.53 19.02 -44.08
CA GLN A 59 -53.73 18.31 -43.62
C GLN A 59 -53.48 17.51 -42.34
N THR A 60 -54.44 17.61 -41.43
CA THR A 60 -54.35 17.18 -40.03
C THR A 60 -54.42 15.66 -39.88
N MET A 61 -53.33 15.04 -39.43
CA MET A 61 -53.40 13.76 -38.70
C MET A 61 -53.51 14.03 -37.21
N LYS A 62 -54.62 13.58 -36.60
CA LYS A 62 -54.82 13.63 -35.14
C LYS A 62 -53.95 12.56 -34.47
N ALA A 63 -52.78 12.95 -33.98
CA ALA A 63 -51.97 12.09 -33.12
C ALA A 63 -52.71 11.85 -31.78
N ARG A 64 -52.92 10.58 -31.42
CA ARG A 64 -53.44 10.18 -30.12
C ARG A 64 -52.31 10.37 -29.09
N ILE A 65 -52.46 11.33 -28.18
CA ILE A 65 -51.56 11.46 -27.04
C ILE A 65 -51.88 10.33 -26.07
N LEU A 66 -50.95 9.38 -25.93
CA LEU A 66 -50.92 8.46 -24.79
C LEU A 66 -50.31 9.24 -23.62
N PRO A 67 -50.86 9.14 -22.39
CA PRO A 67 -50.27 9.79 -21.23
C PRO A 67 -48.91 9.17 -20.93
N SER A 68 -47.85 9.96 -21.01
CA SER A 68 -46.51 9.54 -20.58
C SER A 68 -46.55 9.24 -19.08
N VAL A 69 -46.44 7.97 -18.72
CA VAL A 69 -46.16 7.57 -17.34
C VAL A 69 -44.75 8.06 -17.01
N VAL A 70 -44.65 9.17 -16.28
CA VAL A 70 -43.40 9.59 -15.65
C VAL A 70 -43.16 8.59 -14.51
N LEU A 71 -42.40 7.54 -14.81
CA LEU A 71 -41.87 6.65 -13.79
C LEU A 71 -40.80 7.42 -13.03
N ALA A 72 -41.22 8.08 -11.95
CA ALA A 72 -40.29 8.63 -10.98
C ALA A 72 -39.52 7.46 -10.36
N LEU A 73 -38.30 7.23 -10.85
CA LEU A 73 -37.31 6.41 -10.18
C LEU A 73 -36.95 7.11 -8.87
N ALA A 74 -37.72 6.82 -7.82
CA ALA A 74 -37.31 7.07 -6.46
C ALA A 74 -36.09 6.19 -6.20
N THR A 75 -34.90 6.75 -6.44
CA THR A 75 -33.66 6.21 -5.90
C THR A 75 -33.75 6.33 -4.39
N SER A 76 -34.27 5.29 -3.74
CA SER A 76 -33.96 5.05 -2.35
C SER A 76 -32.45 4.90 -2.28
N ALA A 77 -31.76 5.98 -1.87
CA ALA A 77 -30.43 5.83 -1.32
C ALA A 77 -30.61 4.87 -0.13
N ALA A 78 -30.22 3.61 -0.34
CA ALA A 78 -30.08 2.69 0.78
C ALA A 78 -29.07 3.37 1.71
N SER A 79 -29.51 3.71 2.93
CA SER A 79 -28.58 4.17 3.95
C SER A 79 -27.54 3.06 4.10
N ALA A 80 -26.29 3.34 3.73
CA ALA A 80 -25.21 2.40 3.95
C ALA A 80 -25.26 1.99 5.43
N GLN A 81 -25.35 0.69 5.68
CA GLN A 81 -25.38 0.19 7.04
C GLN A 81 -24.05 0.59 7.69
N ALA A 82 -24.12 1.20 8.88
CA ALA A 82 -22.92 1.64 9.57
C ALA A 82 -22.05 0.41 9.89
N VAL A 83 -20.79 0.46 9.47
CA VAL A 83 -19.83 -0.64 9.67
C VAL A 83 -19.37 -0.66 11.12
N THR A 84 -19.47 -1.81 11.79
CA THR A 84 -18.96 -1.99 13.15
C THR A 84 -17.46 -2.31 13.12
N TYR A 85 -16.62 -1.35 13.49
CA TYR A 85 -15.21 -1.61 13.76
C TYR A 85 -15.05 -2.25 15.14
N MET A 86 -14.44 -3.43 15.17
CA MET A 86 -13.93 -4.08 16.39
C MET A 86 -12.55 -3.57 16.77
N LEU A 87 -11.78 -3.15 15.76
CA LEU A 87 -10.47 -2.53 15.87
C LEU A 87 -10.28 -1.56 14.71
N ASN A 88 -9.75 -0.38 15.01
CA ASN A 88 -9.08 0.49 14.05
C ASN A 88 -7.94 1.20 14.81
N ASP A 89 -6.70 0.73 14.67
CA ASP A 89 -5.55 1.28 15.38
C ASP A 89 -4.29 1.24 14.50
N GLY A 90 -3.76 2.42 14.19
CA GLY A 90 -2.48 2.67 13.51
C GLY A 90 -1.40 3.16 14.47
N PHE A 91 -1.48 2.83 15.77
CA PHE A 91 -0.53 3.20 16.81
C PHE A 91 -0.35 4.70 17.09
N GLU A 92 -1.19 5.56 16.51
CA GLU A 92 -1.13 7.04 16.59
C GLU A 92 -1.12 7.62 18.01
N THR A 93 -1.56 6.85 19.00
CA THR A 93 -1.44 7.21 20.43
C THR A 93 -0.01 7.09 20.98
N GLY A 94 0.95 6.63 20.17
CA GLY A 94 2.34 6.35 20.56
C GLY A 94 2.48 5.18 21.52
N ASN A 95 1.44 4.38 21.74
CA ASN A 95 1.41 3.28 22.70
C ASN A 95 0.38 2.19 22.30
N PHE A 96 0.22 1.16 23.14
CA PHE A 96 -0.60 -0.02 22.85
C PHE A 96 -1.99 -0.03 23.51
N SER A 97 -2.50 1.11 24.01
CA SER A 97 -3.75 1.17 24.79
C SER A 97 -5.01 0.70 24.07
N GLY A 98 -5.02 0.68 22.73
CA GLY A 98 -6.13 0.14 21.96
C GLY A 98 -6.27 -1.38 22.09
N PHE A 99 -5.17 -2.11 22.38
CA PHE A 99 -5.11 -3.57 22.27
C PHE A 99 -5.51 -4.28 23.57
N PRO A 100 -6.47 -5.23 23.55
CA PRO A 100 -6.87 -6.00 24.74
C PRO A 100 -5.80 -7.02 25.18
N MET A 101 -4.76 -7.24 24.39
CA MET A 101 -3.57 -8.00 24.77
C MET A 101 -2.31 -7.40 24.13
N VAL A 102 -1.27 -7.32 24.97
CA VAL A 102 0.11 -7.05 24.58
C VAL A 102 0.96 -8.17 25.20
N ASN A 103 1.58 -9.02 24.37
CA ASN A 103 2.34 -10.18 24.82
C ASN A 103 3.80 -10.11 24.33
N PHE A 104 4.67 -9.53 25.16
CA PHE A 104 6.11 -9.40 24.91
C PHE A 104 6.88 -10.28 25.90
N GLU A 105 7.13 -11.53 25.52
CA GLU A 105 7.64 -12.55 26.43
C GLU A 105 9.17 -12.49 26.60
N GLY A 106 9.67 -12.90 27.77
CA GLY A 106 11.10 -13.12 28.00
C GLY A 106 12.03 -11.93 27.71
N GLY A 107 11.50 -10.70 27.75
CA GLY A 107 12.25 -9.49 27.39
C GLY A 107 12.30 -9.17 25.89
N ASN A 108 11.42 -9.76 25.08
CA ASN A 108 11.20 -9.34 23.69
C ASN A 108 10.76 -7.86 23.62
N GLN A 109 11.08 -7.22 22.51
CA GLN A 109 11.04 -5.75 22.39
C GLN A 109 9.94 -5.34 21.42
N GLY A 110 8.78 -5.00 21.99
CA GLY A 110 7.67 -4.39 21.27
C GLY A 110 7.56 -2.90 21.60
N THR A 111 7.63 -2.04 20.58
CA THR A 111 7.67 -0.59 20.75
C THR A 111 6.92 0.13 19.64
N CYS A 112 6.11 1.13 19.97
CA CYS A 112 5.68 2.14 19.00
C CYS A 112 6.90 2.97 18.58
N VAL A 113 7.15 3.07 17.28
CA VAL A 113 8.29 3.78 16.69
C VAL A 113 7.81 4.82 15.68
N SER A 114 8.59 5.89 15.56
CA SER A 114 8.36 7.02 14.66
C SER A 114 9.15 6.93 13.35
N THR A 115 9.70 5.75 13.06
CA THR A 115 10.58 5.45 11.92
C THR A 115 10.16 4.11 11.33
N GLU A 116 10.05 4.03 10.00
CA GLU A 116 9.36 2.93 9.30
C GLU A 116 7.90 2.84 9.75
N VAL A 117 7.06 3.72 9.17
CA VAL A 117 5.63 3.91 9.45
C VAL A 117 4.86 3.81 8.13
N ASN A 118 3.70 3.16 8.09
CA ASN A 118 2.89 3.00 6.88
C ASN A 118 1.91 4.15 6.68
N GLY A 119 1.23 4.58 7.74
CA GLY A 119 0.32 5.72 7.74
C GLY A 119 0.44 6.49 9.05
N GLY A 120 0.14 7.77 9.04
CA GLY A 120 0.26 8.61 10.23
C GLY A 120 1.67 8.71 10.80
N ASP A 121 1.76 8.46 12.10
CA ASP A 121 2.77 9.01 12.98
C ASP A 121 3.61 7.95 13.72
N TYR A 122 3.05 6.75 13.97
CA TYR A 122 3.75 5.65 14.62
C TYR A 122 3.44 4.30 13.98
N ALA A 123 4.33 3.33 14.17
CA ALA A 123 4.07 1.92 13.86
C ALA A 123 4.56 1.02 14.99
N PHE A 124 4.03 -0.20 15.09
CA PHE A 124 4.49 -1.21 16.02
C PHE A 124 5.71 -1.95 15.47
N ARG A 125 6.89 -1.68 16.03
CA ARG A 125 8.07 -2.51 15.83
C ARG A 125 8.02 -3.70 16.79
N SER A 126 7.83 -4.90 16.23
CA SER A 126 7.94 -6.18 16.92
C SER A 126 9.36 -6.75 16.77
N SER A 127 9.91 -7.32 17.84
CA SER A 127 11.24 -7.93 17.79
C SER A 127 11.42 -9.07 18.81
N VAL A 128 11.84 -10.23 18.29
CA VAL A 128 12.16 -11.43 19.08
C VAL A 128 13.64 -11.74 18.90
N SER A 129 14.38 -11.98 19.99
CA SER A 129 15.81 -12.32 19.93
C SER A 129 16.05 -13.83 20.07
N TYR A 130 17.21 -14.31 19.60
CA TYR A 130 17.61 -15.70 19.82
C TYR A 130 17.68 -16.07 21.30
N ALA A 131 18.29 -15.20 22.11
CA ALA A 131 18.49 -15.43 23.54
C ALA A 131 17.15 -15.50 24.31
N ASN A 132 16.21 -14.62 23.99
CA ASN A 132 14.88 -14.63 24.61
C ASN A 132 14.10 -15.87 24.17
N SER A 133 14.14 -16.22 22.88
CA SER A 133 13.53 -17.42 22.33
C SER A 133 14.05 -18.68 23.02
N LEU A 134 15.37 -18.84 23.19
CA LEU A 134 15.95 -19.94 23.98
C LEU A 134 15.43 -20.01 25.42
N ALA A 135 15.17 -18.86 26.05
CA ALA A 135 14.65 -18.76 27.40
C ALA A 135 13.12 -18.97 27.51
N GLY A 136 12.44 -19.30 26.41
CA GLY A 136 10.99 -19.48 26.35
C GLY A 136 10.20 -18.22 26.00
N GLY A 137 10.87 -17.10 25.76
CA GLY A 137 10.26 -15.85 25.31
C GLY A 137 10.06 -15.83 23.80
N TYR A 138 8.96 -16.40 23.33
CA TYR A 138 8.76 -16.65 21.90
C TYR A 138 7.95 -15.56 21.19
N HIS A 139 7.04 -14.90 21.91
CA HIS A 139 6.08 -13.95 21.34
C HIS A 139 6.51 -12.49 21.55
N CYS A 140 6.19 -11.67 20.55
CA CYS A 140 6.19 -10.22 20.60
C CYS A 140 4.95 -9.71 19.82
N GLU A 141 3.77 -9.93 20.38
CA GLU A 141 2.47 -9.80 19.70
C GLU A 141 1.54 -8.78 20.36
N VAL A 142 0.64 -8.20 19.56
CA VAL A 142 -0.53 -7.43 20.02
C VAL A 142 -1.81 -8.01 19.40
N GLY A 143 -2.96 -7.72 20.01
CA GLY A 143 -4.27 -8.13 19.49
C GLY A 143 -5.14 -8.76 20.56
N ARG A 144 -5.61 -9.98 20.31
CA ARG A 144 -6.61 -10.75 21.08
C ARG A 144 -8.07 -10.31 20.88
N TYR A 145 -8.38 -9.64 19.77
CA TYR A 145 -9.77 -9.44 19.32
C TYR A 145 -10.40 -10.78 18.94
N ALA A 146 -11.69 -10.93 19.19
CA ALA A 146 -12.40 -12.17 18.92
C ALA A 146 -12.40 -12.50 17.41
N LEU A 147 -12.15 -13.77 17.07
CA LEU A 147 -12.12 -14.30 15.72
C LEU A 147 -13.50 -14.75 15.24
N ARG A 148 -14.28 -15.43 16.10
CA ARG A 148 -15.48 -16.21 15.70
C ARG A 148 -16.73 -16.09 16.61
N PRO A 149 -17.12 -14.90 17.14
CA PRO A 149 -18.46 -14.73 17.73
C PRO A 149 -19.57 -14.85 16.68
N GLU A 150 -19.21 -14.63 15.41
CA GLU A 150 -20.08 -14.60 14.24
C GLU A 150 -19.45 -15.46 13.14
N ARG A 151 -20.23 -15.81 12.11
CA ARG A 151 -19.76 -16.64 11.01
C ARG A 151 -18.83 -15.87 10.07
N GLU A 152 -19.05 -14.58 9.82
CA GLU A 152 -18.29 -13.81 8.82
C GLU A 152 -17.42 -12.70 9.45
N ARG A 153 -16.25 -12.44 8.85
CA ARG A 153 -15.23 -11.51 9.35
C ARG A 153 -14.41 -10.88 8.23
N TRP A 154 -14.06 -9.61 8.45
CA TRP A 154 -13.03 -8.90 7.69
C TRP A 154 -11.97 -8.32 8.64
N TRP A 155 -10.70 -8.42 8.26
CA TRP A 155 -9.60 -7.73 8.93
C TRP A 155 -8.43 -7.47 7.99
N GLY A 156 -7.59 -6.50 8.32
CA GLY A 156 -6.42 -6.12 7.55
C GLY A 156 -5.35 -5.45 8.39
N PHE A 157 -4.14 -5.42 7.87
CA PHE A 157 -2.97 -4.78 8.48
C PHE A 157 -1.87 -4.58 7.44
N ALA A 158 -1.05 -3.55 7.64
CA ALA A 158 0.21 -3.40 6.94
C ALA A 158 1.34 -4.08 7.73
N VAL A 159 2.28 -4.73 7.04
CA VAL A 159 3.49 -5.31 7.63
C VAL A 159 4.72 -5.02 6.76
N PHE A 160 5.80 -4.56 7.39
CA PHE A 160 7.09 -4.33 6.75
C PHE A 160 8.14 -5.28 7.31
N ILE A 161 8.85 -5.95 6.41
CA ILE A 161 9.98 -6.83 6.74
C ILE A 161 11.28 -6.14 6.29
N PRO A 162 12.21 -5.85 7.20
CA PRO A 162 13.51 -5.25 6.87
C PRO A 162 14.34 -6.05 5.87
N THR A 163 15.18 -5.35 5.10
CA THR A 163 16.06 -5.96 4.09
C THR A 163 17.19 -6.80 4.70
N ASP A 164 17.54 -6.58 5.96
CA ASP A 164 18.47 -7.37 6.76
C ASP A 164 17.83 -8.59 7.45
N TRP A 165 16.57 -8.91 7.14
CA TRP A 165 15.91 -10.14 7.61
C TRP A 165 16.71 -11.40 7.22
N VAL A 166 17.21 -12.08 8.25
CA VAL A 166 18.01 -13.32 8.14
C VAL A 166 17.09 -14.52 7.90
N ASN A 167 17.34 -15.23 6.80
CA ASN A 167 16.55 -16.41 6.41
C ASN A 167 16.75 -17.56 7.39
N ASP A 168 15.65 -18.07 7.97
CA ASP A 168 15.68 -19.20 8.90
C ASP A 168 14.78 -20.33 8.41
N PRO A 169 15.29 -21.59 8.29
CA PRO A 169 14.47 -22.74 7.89
C PRO A 169 13.43 -23.15 8.92
N ASN A 170 13.47 -22.62 10.14
CA ASN A 170 12.42 -22.77 11.13
C ASN A 170 11.46 -21.57 11.08
N ASN A 171 10.18 -21.85 11.26
CA ASN A 171 9.11 -20.85 11.16
C ASN A 171 9.33 -19.59 12.02
N CYS A 172 8.84 -18.47 11.50
CA CYS A 172 8.52 -17.26 12.25
C CYS A 172 7.11 -16.84 11.88
N VAL A 173 6.17 -16.89 12.83
CA VAL A 173 4.79 -16.43 12.60
C VAL A 173 4.78 -14.90 12.59
N LEU A 174 4.01 -14.32 11.67
CA LEU A 174 3.77 -12.87 11.55
C LEU A 174 2.37 -12.46 12.01
N MET A 175 1.42 -13.39 11.94
CA MET A 175 0.03 -13.25 12.36
C MET A 175 -0.57 -14.64 12.60
N GLN A 176 -1.42 -14.75 13.62
CA GLN A 176 -2.15 -15.99 13.92
C GLN A 176 -3.59 -15.73 14.38
N GLY A 177 -4.51 -16.54 13.85
CA GLY A 177 -5.86 -16.74 14.36
C GLY A 177 -5.87 -18.00 15.22
N HIS A 178 -5.97 -17.84 16.55
CA HIS A 178 -5.90 -18.94 17.51
C HIS A 178 -7.24 -19.12 18.21
N GLN A 179 -7.90 -20.25 17.99
CA GLN A 179 -9.11 -20.60 18.74
C GLN A 179 -8.80 -21.06 20.17
N LEU A 180 -9.76 -20.85 21.07
CA LEU A 180 -9.64 -21.23 22.47
C LEU A 180 -10.16 -22.67 22.63
N PRO A 181 -9.33 -23.61 23.11
CA PRO A 181 -9.75 -24.98 23.31
C PRO A 181 -10.93 -25.11 24.28
N ASP A 182 -11.84 -26.01 23.95
CA ASP A 182 -12.97 -26.37 24.78
C ASP A 182 -12.49 -27.09 26.06
N PRO A 183 -13.26 -27.01 27.18
CA PRO A 183 -12.83 -27.60 28.45
C PRO A 183 -12.57 -29.12 28.35
N GLY A 184 -11.29 -29.50 28.40
CA GLY A 184 -10.84 -30.89 28.29
C GLY A 184 -10.09 -31.21 26.99
N GLU A 185 -10.07 -30.30 26.01
CA GLU A 185 -9.18 -30.38 24.85
C GLU A 185 -7.71 -30.11 25.24
N PRO A 186 -6.74 -30.72 24.56
CA PRO A 186 -5.32 -30.37 24.68
C PRO A 186 -4.99 -29.07 23.91
N ASP A 187 -3.85 -28.46 24.22
CA ASP A 187 -3.27 -27.39 23.41
C ASP A 187 -3.06 -27.86 21.95
N ARG A 188 -3.43 -27.00 21.00
CA ARG A 188 -3.33 -27.23 19.56
C ARG A 188 -2.82 -26.00 18.82
N ALA A 189 -2.39 -26.18 17.58
CA ALA A 189 -1.94 -25.09 16.73
C ALA A 189 -3.07 -24.11 16.36
N PRO A 190 -2.75 -22.85 15.98
CA PRO A 190 -3.75 -21.87 15.58
C PRO A 190 -4.48 -22.32 14.30
N SER A 191 -5.77 -22.00 14.16
CA SER A 191 -6.57 -22.35 12.98
C SER A 191 -6.20 -21.55 11.74
N LEU A 192 -5.62 -20.37 11.90
CA LEU A 192 -5.03 -19.60 10.80
C LEU A 192 -3.63 -19.13 11.18
N VAL A 193 -2.65 -19.33 10.29
CA VAL A 193 -1.26 -18.86 10.50
C VAL A 193 -0.72 -18.26 9.22
N MET A 194 -0.22 -17.02 9.30
CA MET A 194 0.69 -16.44 8.33
C MET A 194 2.11 -16.46 8.89
N ARG A 195 3.04 -17.12 8.20
CA ARG A 195 4.43 -17.32 8.67
C ARG A 195 5.46 -17.16 7.56
N VAL A 196 6.68 -16.86 7.98
CA VAL A 196 7.88 -16.93 7.18
C VAL A 196 8.62 -18.24 7.45
N GLU A 197 9.11 -18.87 6.40
CA GLU A 197 10.11 -19.94 6.46
C GLU A 197 11.12 -19.73 5.32
N ASN A 198 12.40 -19.64 5.65
CA ASN A 198 13.45 -19.13 4.77
C ASN A 198 13.07 -17.75 4.18
N ASP A 199 12.89 -17.68 2.86
CA ASP A 199 12.43 -16.51 2.09
C ASP A 199 11.00 -16.70 1.53
N GLN A 200 10.21 -17.62 2.11
CA GLN A 200 8.83 -17.86 1.72
C GLN A 200 7.85 -17.35 2.77
N LEU A 201 6.86 -16.60 2.30
CA LEU A 201 5.62 -16.33 3.02
C LEU A 201 4.68 -17.52 2.78
N ILE A 202 4.21 -18.13 3.85
CA ILE A 202 3.34 -19.31 3.85
C ILE A 202 2.11 -18.98 4.69
N ILE A 203 0.92 -19.29 4.16
CA ILE A 203 -0.35 -19.16 4.88
C ILE A 203 -1.02 -20.53 4.98
N GLU A 204 -1.44 -20.90 6.18
CA GLU A 204 -2.06 -22.17 6.50
C GLU A 204 -3.40 -21.98 7.20
N SER A 205 -4.44 -22.63 6.67
CA SER A 205 -5.78 -22.76 7.26
C SER A 205 -5.94 -24.15 7.86
N ARG A 206 -6.57 -24.27 9.03
CA ARG A 206 -6.76 -25.53 9.76
C ARG A 206 -8.15 -25.62 10.34
N TRP A 207 -8.65 -26.85 10.38
CA TRP A 207 -9.99 -27.13 10.85
C TRP A 207 -10.09 -28.52 11.47
N ASP A 208 -11.16 -28.71 12.24
CA ASP A 208 -11.55 -29.96 12.86
C ASP A 208 -13.06 -29.87 13.12
N ASP A 209 -13.82 -30.84 12.61
CA ASP A 209 -15.26 -30.93 12.78
C ASP A 209 -15.66 -31.59 14.12
N ASN A 210 -14.70 -32.20 14.83
CA ASN A 210 -14.93 -32.77 16.15
C ASN A 210 -15.01 -31.66 17.20
N ALA A 211 -16.05 -31.71 18.04
CA ALA A 211 -16.21 -30.82 19.19
C ALA A 211 -15.14 -31.03 20.30
N ILE A 212 -14.32 -32.07 20.17
CA ILE A 212 -13.10 -32.29 20.97
C ILE A 212 -12.03 -32.74 19.97
N SER A 213 -11.13 -31.83 19.62
CA SER A 213 -9.97 -32.09 18.77
C SER A 213 -8.96 -33.00 19.48
N ALA A 214 -8.45 -33.99 18.77
CA ALA A 214 -7.38 -34.88 19.19
C ALA A 214 -6.14 -34.67 18.29
N PRO A 215 -5.36 -33.58 18.50
CA PRO A 215 -4.11 -33.36 17.80
C PRO A 215 -3.09 -34.47 18.09
N ALA A 216 -2.18 -34.71 17.14
CA ALA A 216 -0.97 -35.47 17.40
C ALA A 216 0.11 -34.57 18.05
N ALA A 217 1.37 -35.04 18.06
CA ALA A 217 2.48 -34.32 18.67
C ALA A 217 2.61 -32.88 18.16
N TYR A 218 2.93 -31.95 19.07
CA TYR A 218 3.05 -30.51 18.80
C TYR A 218 1.75 -29.80 18.38
N GLY A 219 0.57 -30.38 18.63
CA GLY A 219 -0.70 -29.71 18.44
C GLY A 219 -1.22 -29.73 16.99
N LEU A 220 -0.72 -30.65 16.15
CA LEU A 220 -1.08 -30.79 14.74
C LEU A 220 -1.29 -32.26 14.35
N GLY A 221 -2.04 -32.50 13.27
CA GLY A 221 -2.40 -33.84 12.81
C GLY A 221 -3.42 -34.50 13.74
N GLY A 222 -3.52 -35.84 13.71
CA GLY A 222 -4.60 -36.54 14.42
C GLY A 222 -5.93 -36.26 13.73
N THR A 223 -6.89 -35.67 14.45
CA THR A 223 -8.16 -35.19 13.85
C THR A 223 -8.02 -33.82 13.15
N ILE A 224 -7.00 -33.02 13.50
CA ILE A 224 -6.78 -31.69 12.91
C ILE A 224 -6.28 -31.82 11.47
N ARG A 225 -6.98 -31.14 10.56
CA ARG A 225 -6.71 -31.09 9.12
C ARG A 225 -6.06 -29.74 8.77
N ASN A 226 -5.09 -29.73 7.85
CA ASN A 226 -4.26 -28.57 7.51
C ASN A 226 -4.21 -28.34 5.99
N HIS A 227 -4.46 -27.11 5.56
CA HIS A 227 -4.36 -26.66 4.18
C HIS A 227 -3.32 -25.53 4.08
N THR A 228 -2.22 -25.74 3.35
CA THR A 228 -1.37 -24.63 2.90
C THR A 228 -2.09 -23.89 1.77
N VAL A 229 -2.76 -22.79 2.09
CA VAL A 229 -3.58 -22.02 1.14
C VAL A 229 -2.74 -21.04 0.31
N TYR A 230 -1.53 -20.70 0.77
CA TYR A 230 -0.58 -19.88 0.02
C TYR A 230 0.86 -20.24 0.35
N THR A 231 1.72 -20.27 -0.68
CA THR A 231 3.17 -20.21 -0.57
C THR A 231 3.69 -19.27 -1.66
N GLY A 232 4.52 -18.30 -1.29
CA GLY A 232 5.11 -17.37 -2.25
C GLY A 232 6.30 -16.60 -1.67
N PRO A 233 6.99 -15.78 -2.47
CA PRO A 233 8.16 -15.03 -2.02
C PRO A 233 7.79 -14.00 -0.95
N LEU A 234 8.60 -13.96 0.11
CA LEU A 234 8.64 -12.86 1.05
C LEU A 234 9.20 -11.61 0.35
N GLN A 235 8.52 -10.47 0.46
CA GLN A 235 9.12 -9.19 0.09
C GLN A 235 9.75 -8.56 1.33
N LYS A 236 10.84 -7.84 1.12
CA LYS A 236 11.62 -7.14 2.15
C LYS A 236 11.88 -5.71 1.68
N GLY A 237 11.99 -4.76 2.61
CA GLY A 237 12.21 -3.35 2.31
C GLY A 237 10.99 -2.61 1.74
N VAL A 238 9.80 -3.21 1.82
CA VAL A 238 8.53 -2.62 1.40
C VAL A 238 7.44 -2.98 2.41
N TRP A 239 6.48 -2.07 2.58
CA TRP A 239 5.24 -2.37 3.28
C TRP A 239 4.37 -3.27 2.40
N MET A 240 3.93 -4.40 2.95
CA MET A 240 2.93 -5.29 2.36
C MET A 240 1.60 -5.07 3.08
N GLN A 241 0.53 -4.88 2.33
CA GLN A 241 -0.81 -4.65 2.87
C GLN A 241 -1.63 -5.93 2.71
N PHE A 242 -2.09 -6.51 3.82
CA PHE A 242 -2.93 -7.70 3.80
C PHE A 242 -4.36 -7.38 4.18
N VAL A 243 -5.30 -7.99 3.48
CA VAL A 243 -6.72 -8.09 3.87
C VAL A 243 -7.11 -9.55 3.86
N PHE A 244 -7.90 -9.94 4.83
CA PHE A 244 -8.46 -11.27 4.99
C PHE A 244 -9.98 -11.15 5.11
N HIS A 245 -10.68 -12.07 4.46
CA HIS A 245 -12.10 -12.32 4.59
C HIS A 245 -12.27 -13.78 4.99
N ALA A 246 -13.02 -14.05 6.05
CA ALA A 246 -13.34 -15.41 6.44
C ALA A 246 -14.83 -15.56 6.73
N ASN A 247 -15.46 -16.50 6.05
CA ASN A 247 -16.73 -17.09 6.43
C ASN A 247 -16.42 -18.45 7.09
N PHE A 248 -16.60 -18.54 8.40
CA PHE A 248 -16.12 -19.62 9.23
C PHE A 248 -17.05 -20.83 9.24
N ASP A 249 -16.54 -21.94 8.74
CA ASP A 249 -17.16 -23.26 8.90
C ASP A 249 -16.11 -24.27 9.39
N CYS A 250 -16.51 -25.14 10.31
CA CYS A 250 -15.68 -26.21 10.85
C CYS A 250 -16.07 -27.58 10.30
N THR A 251 -17.20 -27.69 9.59
CA THR A 251 -17.78 -28.97 9.15
C THR A 251 -17.18 -29.46 7.84
N GLU A 252 -16.96 -30.78 7.70
CA GLU A 252 -16.35 -31.36 6.50
C GLU A 252 -17.14 -31.10 5.20
N SER A 253 -18.47 -31.05 5.30
CA SER A 253 -19.38 -30.69 4.20
C SER A 253 -19.76 -29.21 4.17
N GLY A 254 -19.03 -28.37 4.90
CA GLY A 254 -19.35 -26.96 5.15
C GLY A 254 -19.07 -26.04 3.96
N ASP A 255 -19.77 -24.90 3.95
CA ASP A 255 -19.64 -23.84 2.95
C ASP A 255 -18.78 -22.67 3.45
N GLY A 256 -17.71 -23.01 4.18
CA GLY A 256 -16.69 -22.06 4.63
C GLY A 256 -15.95 -21.41 3.47
N LEU A 257 -15.39 -20.23 3.73
CA LEU A 257 -14.62 -19.45 2.76
C LEU A 257 -13.48 -18.73 3.48
N LEU A 258 -12.27 -18.79 2.93
CA LEU A 258 -11.15 -17.93 3.30
C LEU A 258 -10.62 -17.25 2.04
N GLU A 259 -10.66 -15.93 2.02
CA GLU A 259 -10.05 -15.12 0.95
C GLU A 259 -8.98 -14.20 1.53
N ILE A 260 -7.91 -14.01 0.79
CA ILE A 260 -6.77 -13.19 1.22
C ILE A 260 -6.31 -12.34 0.04
N TRP A 261 -6.11 -11.05 0.31
CA TRP A 261 -5.51 -10.10 -0.61
C TRP A 261 -4.17 -9.65 -0.08
N ARG A 262 -3.28 -9.33 -1.01
CA ARG A 262 -1.99 -8.70 -0.77
C ARG A 262 -1.84 -7.55 -1.75
N ASP A 263 -1.59 -6.34 -1.25
CA ASP A 263 -1.32 -5.14 -2.04
C ASP A 263 -2.44 -4.86 -3.09
N GLY A 264 -3.70 -5.05 -2.69
CA GLY A 264 -4.89 -4.91 -3.54
C GLY A 264 -5.25 -6.13 -4.40
N VAL A 265 -4.37 -7.13 -4.51
CA VAL A 265 -4.57 -8.31 -5.36
C VAL A 265 -5.04 -9.50 -4.53
N LYS A 266 -6.15 -10.13 -4.88
CA LYS A 266 -6.60 -11.38 -4.26
C LYS A 266 -5.60 -12.50 -4.59
N ILE A 267 -4.95 -13.06 -3.57
CA ILE A 267 -3.94 -14.12 -3.66
C ILE A 267 -4.45 -15.50 -3.21
N VAL A 268 -5.56 -15.54 -2.47
CA VAL A 268 -6.22 -16.78 -2.02
C VAL A 268 -7.73 -16.65 -2.17
N THR A 269 -8.34 -17.72 -2.70
CA THR A 269 -9.72 -18.11 -2.44
C THR A 269 -9.66 -19.59 -2.07
N HIS A 270 -10.11 -19.93 -0.87
CA HIS A 270 -10.16 -21.29 -0.35
C HIS A 270 -11.58 -21.57 0.14
N GLU A 271 -12.28 -22.45 -0.55
CA GLU A 271 -13.62 -22.91 -0.20
C GLU A 271 -13.54 -24.16 0.68
N GLY A 272 -14.48 -24.28 1.62
CA GLY A 272 -14.52 -25.36 2.61
C GLY A 272 -14.10 -24.92 4.02
N PRO A 273 -14.03 -25.86 4.97
CA PRO A 273 -13.80 -25.58 6.38
C PRO A 273 -12.42 -24.98 6.71
N ASN A 274 -12.43 -24.08 7.69
CA ASN A 274 -11.33 -23.16 8.01
C ASN A 274 -11.23 -22.81 9.51
N CYS A 275 -11.97 -23.50 10.38
CA CYS A 275 -11.92 -23.31 11.83
C CYS A 275 -12.19 -24.62 12.60
N TYR A 276 -11.89 -24.62 13.90
CA TYR A 276 -12.21 -25.73 14.81
C TYR A 276 -13.64 -25.61 15.37
N ASN A 277 -14.27 -26.73 15.69
CA ASN A 277 -15.64 -26.83 16.22
C ASN A 277 -15.72 -26.52 17.73
N ASP A 278 -15.29 -25.32 18.13
CA ASP A 278 -15.23 -24.89 19.54
C ASP A 278 -16.46 -24.11 19.99
N GLN A 279 -16.79 -24.20 21.29
CA GLN A 279 -17.78 -23.33 21.95
C GLN A 279 -17.24 -21.92 22.16
N ASN A 280 -15.92 -21.75 22.28
CA ASN A 280 -15.29 -20.46 22.59
C ASN A 280 -14.68 -19.80 21.35
N ASN A 281 -14.87 -18.48 21.27
CA ASN A 281 -14.33 -17.67 20.19
C ASN A 281 -12.80 -17.70 20.18
N GLY A 282 -12.22 -17.83 18.99
CA GLY A 282 -10.79 -17.59 18.82
C GLY A 282 -10.39 -16.14 18.90
N THR A 283 -9.11 -15.89 18.61
CA THR A 283 -8.52 -14.56 18.69
C THR A 283 -7.52 -14.28 17.56
N ILE A 284 -7.53 -13.07 17.00
CA ILE A 284 -6.50 -12.61 16.05
C ILE A 284 -5.37 -11.91 16.80
N ARG A 285 -4.12 -12.20 16.40
CA ARG A 285 -2.90 -11.56 16.89
C ARG A 285 -1.99 -11.24 15.71
N VAL A 286 -1.30 -10.11 15.80
CA VAL A 286 -0.23 -9.74 14.86
C VAL A 286 1.04 -9.42 15.63
N GLY A 287 2.18 -9.68 15.01
CA GLY A 287 3.49 -9.62 15.65
C GLY A 287 4.28 -10.89 15.42
N LEU A 288 5.49 -10.93 15.96
CA LEU A 288 6.40 -12.03 15.76
C LEU A 288 6.20 -13.12 16.83
N TYR A 289 6.01 -14.35 16.38
CA TYR A 289 6.17 -15.54 17.22
C TYR A 289 7.25 -16.46 16.62
N LYS A 290 8.36 -16.61 17.36
CA LYS A 290 9.57 -17.30 16.92
C LYS A 290 10.12 -18.20 18.03
N ARG A 291 9.81 -19.50 17.93
CA ARG A 291 10.15 -20.51 18.95
C ARG A 291 11.47 -21.25 18.72
N ASN A 292 11.70 -21.67 17.49
CA ASN A 292 12.87 -22.46 17.12
C ASN A 292 13.71 -21.60 16.16
N TYR A 293 14.87 -21.15 16.59
CA TYR A 293 15.86 -20.53 15.69
C TYR A 293 16.82 -21.58 15.16
N ALA A 294 17.22 -21.46 13.90
CA ALA A 294 18.32 -22.25 13.39
C ALA A 294 19.64 -21.79 14.03
N ALA A 295 20.53 -22.74 14.36
CA ALA A 295 21.74 -22.45 15.15
C ALA A 295 22.76 -21.55 14.44
N ASN A 296 22.64 -21.35 13.14
CA ASN A 296 23.42 -20.42 12.34
C ASN A 296 22.90 -18.96 12.36
N ASN A 297 21.69 -18.72 12.88
CA ASN A 297 21.00 -17.42 12.79
C ASN A 297 20.93 -16.66 14.13
N GLN A 298 21.80 -17.01 15.08
CA GLN A 298 21.76 -16.53 16.47
C GLN A 298 22.22 -15.07 16.66
N THR A 299 22.71 -14.42 15.60
CA THR A 299 23.48 -13.17 15.65
C THR A 299 22.64 -11.90 15.74
N SER A 300 21.42 -11.93 15.21
CA SER A 300 20.52 -10.77 15.16
C SER A 300 19.09 -11.19 15.56
N PRO A 301 18.30 -10.31 16.20
CA PRO A 301 16.88 -10.57 16.40
C PRO A 301 16.13 -10.53 15.06
N VAL A 302 15.03 -11.27 14.96
CA VAL A 302 14.03 -10.99 13.92
C VAL A 302 13.27 -9.71 14.27
N VAL A 303 12.91 -8.94 13.24
CA VAL A 303 12.24 -7.64 13.36
C VAL A 303 11.19 -7.54 12.26
N ALA A 304 10.00 -7.05 12.60
CA ALA A 304 8.96 -6.67 11.65
C ALA A 304 8.21 -5.47 12.21
N PHE A 305 7.70 -4.62 11.32
CA PHE A 305 6.92 -3.45 11.68
C PHE A 305 5.47 -3.68 11.23
N TYR A 306 4.51 -3.24 12.03
CA TYR A 306 3.08 -3.42 11.81
C TYR A 306 2.38 -2.09 11.98
N ASP A 307 1.36 -1.86 11.17
CA ASP A 307 0.60 -0.61 11.16
C ASP A 307 -0.80 -0.86 10.59
N GLN A 308 -1.69 0.11 10.71
CA GLN A 308 -2.98 0.14 10.03
C GLN A 308 -3.84 -1.10 10.29
N ILE A 309 -3.92 -1.54 11.55
CA ILE A 309 -4.62 -2.77 11.92
C ILE A 309 -6.10 -2.47 12.08
N LYS A 310 -6.93 -3.11 11.25
CA LYS A 310 -8.38 -2.87 11.15
C LYS A 310 -9.13 -4.20 11.18
N MET A 311 -10.28 -4.23 11.84
CA MET A 311 -11.14 -5.42 11.95
C MET A 311 -12.59 -5.02 12.14
N THR A 312 -13.49 -5.71 11.44
CA THR A 312 -14.95 -5.50 11.54
C THR A 312 -15.69 -6.80 11.86
N ASP A 313 -16.97 -6.68 12.19
CA ASP A 313 -17.94 -7.78 12.11
C ASP A 313 -18.34 -8.05 10.63
N GLN A 314 -19.39 -8.86 10.43
CA GLN A 314 -20.03 -9.14 9.14
C GLN A 314 -20.63 -7.93 8.40
N THR A 315 -20.65 -6.73 8.99
CA THR A 315 -21.16 -5.52 8.30
C THR A 315 -20.11 -4.83 7.45
N GLY A 316 -18.82 -5.12 7.68
CA GLY A 316 -17.72 -4.56 6.92
C GLY A 316 -17.41 -5.32 5.63
N SER A 317 -16.40 -4.82 4.92
CA SER A 317 -15.96 -5.31 3.61
C SER A 317 -14.46 -5.17 3.44
N TYR A 318 -13.93 -5.58 2.27
CA TYR A 318 -12.55 -5.33 1.88
C TYR A 318 -12.14 -3.86 2.09
N ALA A 319 -13.04 -2.93 1.73
CA ALA A 319 -12.79 -1.51 1.73
C ALA A 319 -12.53 -0.94 3.13
N ASP A 320 -13.24 -1.47 4.14
CA ASP A 320 -13.21 -0.99 5.52
C ASP A 320 -11.93 -1.36 6.25
N VAL A 321 -11.33 -2.50 5.90
CA VAL A 321 -10.16 -3.04 6.58
C VAL A 321 -8.87 -2.95 5.77
N ALA A 322 -8.93 -2.52 4.50
CA ALA A 322 -7.75 -2.34 3.67
C ALA A 322 -6.87 -1.18 4.17
N PRO A 323 -5.60 -1.43 4.53
CA PRO A 323 -4.64 -0.35 4.74
C PRO A 323 -4.44 0.44 3.44
N TYR A 324 -4.39 1.77 3.54
CA TYR A 324 -4.05 2.64 2.43
C TYR A 324 -3.00 3.66 2.87
N ALA A 325 -1.96 3.83 2.03
CA ALA A 325 -0.94 4.84 2.23
C ALA A 325 -0.30 5.26 0.89
N ARG A 326 -0.12 6.56 0.70
CA ARG A 326 0.56 7.14 -0.46
C ARG A 326 1.47 8.27 -0.03
N TYR A 327 2.77 8.11 -0.26
CA TYR A 327 3.79 9.14 -0.06
C TYR A 327 4.27 9.64 -1.43
N ILE A 328 4.15 10.95 -1.70
CA ILE A 328 4.52 11.57 -2.98
C ILE A 328 5.61 12.63 -2.75
N ASN A 329 6.77 12.45 -3.38
CA ASN A 329 7.89 13.39 -3.35
C ASN A 329 7.73 14.47 -4.44
N ALA A 330 7.08 15.59 -4.11
CA ALA A 330 6.67 16.58 -5.10
C ALA A 330 7.87 17.30 -5.74
N GLY A 331 7.83 17.42 -7.07
CA GLY A 331 8.86 18.04 -7.89
C GLY A 331 10.00 17.13 -8.33
N GLN A 332 10.03 15.86 -7.90
CA GLN A 332 11.16 14.95 -8.11
C GLN A 332 10.74 13.63 -8.79
N LEU A 333 11.50 13.17 -9.79
CA LEU A 333 11.23 11.90 -10.49
C LEU A 333 11.94 10.68 -9.88
N VAL A 334 12.27 10.75 -8.58
CA VAL A 334 13.07 9.75 -7.86
C VAL A 334 12.38 9.37 -6.56
N THR A 335 12.21 8.06 -6.35
CA THR A 335 11.69 7.47 -5.12
C THR A 335 12.75 7.49 -4.01
N LEU A 336 12.38 7.92 -2.80
CA LEU A 336 13.24 8.03 -1.62
C LEU A 336 12.63 7.22 -0.45
N GLY A 337 13.01 5.95 -0.33
CA GLY A 337 12.34 5.02 0.58
C GLY A 337 10.88 4.85 0.16
N GLN A 338 9.95 5.05 1.08
CA GLN A 338 8.50 5.02 0.78
C GLN A 338 7.99 6.21 -0.04
N TRP A 339 8.71 7.34 -0.07
CA TRP A 339 8.32 8.54 -0.82
C TRP A 339 8.49 8.31 -2.32
N GLN A 340 7.39 8.03 -3.01
CA GLN A 340 7.38 7.75 -4.44
C GLN A 340 7.78 8.98 -5.26
N ALA A 341 8.43 8.75 -6.40
CA ALA A 341 8.60 9.75 -7.44
C ALA A 341 7.26 10.45 -7.76
N ASP A 342 7.31 11.76 -8.00
CA ASP A 342 6.16 12.62 -8.23
C ASP A 342 5.20 12.06 -9.30
N ASN A 343 4.00 11.72 -8.86
CA ASN A 343 2.95 11.13 -9.67
C ASN A 343 1.57 11.66 -9.23
N ALA A 344 0.52 11.32 -9.99
CA ALA A 344 -0.85 11.77 -9.75
C ALA A 344 -1.11 13.29 -9.88
N PHE A 345 -0.18 14.07 -10.45
CA PHE A 345 -0.37 15.50 -10.72
C PHE A 345 -0.91 15.80 -12.13
N SER A 346 -1.57 16.95 -12.28
CA SER A 346 -2.00 17.54 -13.55
C SER A 346 -1.99 19.09 -13.47
N GLY A 347 -2.31 19.76 -14.58
CA GLY A 347 -2.32 21.23 -14.66
C GLY A 347 -1.02 21.84 -15.20
N GLN A 348 -0.81 23.13 -14.92
CA GLN A 348 0.47 23.77 -15.20
C GLN A 348 1.55 23.16 -14.30
N ASN A 349 2.77 23.02 -14.80
CA ASN A 349 3.86 22.52 -13.97
C ASN A 349 5.15 23.32 -14.11
N GLU A 350 5.87 23.32 -13.02
CA GLU A 350 7.28 23.63 -12.88
C GLU A 350 7.76 22.89 -11.63
N THR A 351 9.03 22.52 -11.59
CA THR A 351 9.64 21.90 -10.42
C THR A 351 10.89 22.67 -10.03
N ASN A 352 11.21 22.69 -8.73
CA ASN A 352 12.43 23.26 -8.22
C ASN A 352 13.11 22.20 -7.35
N VAL A 353 14.23 21.67 -7.84
CA VAL A 353 15.06 20.70 -7.12
C VAL A 353 16.38 21.39 -6.77
N ASN A 354 16.67 21.53 -5.48
CA ASN A 354 17.87 22.19 -4.99
C ASN A 354 18.42 21.44 -3.77
N GLY A 355 19.10 20.31 -4.02
CA GLY A 355 19.78 19.50 -3.01
C GLY A 355 20.92 20.18 -2.26
N GLY A 356 21.26 21.43 -2.60
CA GLY A 356 22.20 22.27 -1.83
C GLY A 356 21.54 23.07 -0.71
N LEU A 357 20.20 23.11 -0.62
CA LEU A 357 19.50 23.76 0.48
C LEU A 357 19.44 22.85 1.71
N THR A 358 19.50 23.49 2.88
CA THR A 358 19.26 22.84 4.17
C THR A 358 18.03 23.48 4.81
N PHE A 359 17.15 22.64 5.35
CA PHE A 359 15.92 23.05 6.02
C PHE A 359 15.97 22.68 7.50
N ASP A 360 15.40 23.55 8.34
CA ASP A 360 15.11 23.25 9.74
C ASP A 360 13.85 22.38 9.81
N LEU A 361 14.01 21.24 10.48
CA LEU A 361 12.97 20.24 10.67
C LEU A 361 12.45 20.23 12.12
N SER A 362 13.04 21.02 13.02
CA SER A 362 12.80 20.93 14.48
C SER A 362 11.39 21.33 14.90
N GLY A 363 10.69 22.13 14.09
CA GLY A 363 9.29 22.51 14.29
C GLY A 363 8.27 21.45 13.89
N VAL A 364 8.69 20.29 13.35
CA VAL A 364 7.80 19.22 12.91
C VAL A 364 8.10 17.93 13.67
N THR A 365 7.07 17.38 14.31
CA THR A 365 7.14 16.03 14.87
C THR A 365 7.18 15.03 13.72
N ARG A 366 8.36 14.44 13.50
CA ARG A 366 8.68 13.42 12.47
C ARG A 366 8.59 13.98 11.04
N PRO A 367 9.60 14.77 10.63
CA PRO A 367 9.71 15.22 9.24
C PRO A 367 9.92 14.04 8.28
N ALA A 368 9.60 14.25 7.01
CA ALA A 368 10.08 13.38 5.93
C ALA A 368 11.62 13.35 5.88
N PRO A 369 12.25 12.38 5.20
CA PRO A 369 13.70 12.41 4.95
C PRO A 369 14.08 13.76 4.31
N HIS A 370 15.14 14.41 4.83
CA HIS A 370 15.50 15.79 4.46
C HIS A 370 15.50 16.08 2.95
N ALA A 371 15.97 15.12 2.15
CA ALA A 371 16.00 15.18 0.69
C ALA A 371 14.62 15.44 0.04
N VAL A 372 13.51 15.02 0.66
CA VAL A 372 12.13 15.30 0.20
C VAL A 372 11.84 16.81 0.21
N TYR A 373 12.34 17.53 1.21
CA TYR A 373 12.20 18.99 1.30
C TYR A 373 13.14 19.76 0.36
N THR A 374 14.07 19.08 -0.33
CA THR A 374 14.93 19.71 -1.34
C THR A 374 14.30 19.78 -2.73
N SER A 375 13.09 19.24 -2.89
CA SER A 375 12.25 19.36 -4.07
C SER A 375 10.91 20.01 -3.77
N GLN A 376 10.33 20.67 -4.77
CA GLN A 376 8.97 21.17 -4.72
C GLN A 376 8.35 21.25 -6.12
N ARG A 377 7.03 21.08 -6.17
CA ARG A 377 6.18 21.39 -7.34
C ARG A 377 5.68 22.82 -7.25
N LEU A 378 5.56 23.49 -8.39
CA LEU A 378 5.23 24.92 -8.51
C LEU A 378 4.15 25.22 -9.57
N LYS A 379 3.49 26.38 -9.40
CA LYS A 379 2.38 26.99 -10.22
C LYS A 379 1.00 26.44 -9.82
N ASP A 380 0.01 26.61 -10.69
CA ASP A 380 -1.33 26.08 -10.51
C ASP A 380 -1.37 24.62 -10.97
N PHE A 381 -1.50 23.70 -10.02
CA PHE A 381 -1.50 22.27 -10.27
C PHE A 381 -2.50 21.56 -9.36
N THR A 382 -2.85 20.34 -9.77
CA THR A 382 -3.80 19.49 -9.06
C THR A 382 -3.19 18.12 -8.84
N TYR A 383 -3.25 17.59 -7.61
CA TYR A 383 -3.09 16.16 -7.35
C TYR A 383 -4.44 15.47 -7.29
N THR A 384 -4.55 14.28 -7.87
CA THR A 384 -5.79 13.48 -7.86
C THR A 384 -5.49 12.05 -7.43
N PHE A 385 -5.90 11.69 -6.21
CA PHE A 385 -5.86 10.33 -5.72
C PHE A 385 -7.16 9.62 -6.09
N THR A 386 -7.08 8.41 -6.65
CA THR A 386 -8.22 7.62 -7.14
C THR A 386 -8.17 6.20 -6.61
N GLY A 387 -9.27 5.46 -6.73
CA GLY A 387 -9.39 4.09 -6.21
C GLY A 387 -9.54 4.05 -4.69
N LEU A 388 -9.98 5.16 -4.10
CA LEU A 388 -10.30 5.29 -2.69
C LEU A 388 -11.70 4.73 -2.41
N VAL A 389 -12.02 4.52 -1.14
CA VAL A 389 -13.35 4.07 -0.69
C VAL A 389 -14.28 5.28 -0.62
N PRO A 390 -15.37 5.34 -1.41
CA PRO A 390 -16.27 6.49 -1.42
C PRO A 390 -16.82 6.82 -0.03
N GLY A 391 -16.70 8.07 0.42
CA GLY A 391 -17.16 8.53 1.72
C GLY A 391 -16.30 8.13 2.93
N MET A 392 -15.29 7.26 2.77
CA MET A 392 -14.30 7.00 3.83
C MET A 392 -13.44 8.24 4.05
N GLU A 393 -13.15 8.54 5.32
CA GLU A 393 -12.22 9.60 5.70
C GLU A 393 -10.77 9.14 5.48
N TYR A 394 -9.96 10.03 4.90
CA TYR A 394 -8.52 9.87 4.74
C TYR A 394 -7.80 11.03 5.43
N HIS A 395 -6.67 10.73 6.06
CA HIS A 395 -5.76 11.73 6.58
C HIS A 395 -4.79 12.19 5.49
N LEU A 396 -4.67 13.50 5.33
CA LEU A 396 -3.85 14.18 4.35
C LEU A 396 -2.84 15.09 5.05
N ASP A 397 -1.55 14.76 4.96
CA ASP A 397 -0.45 15.65 5.34
C ASP A 397 0.09 16.35 4.09
N LEU A 398 0.12 17.68 4.11
CA LEU A 398 0.75 18.53 3.09
C LEU A 398 2.05 19.11 3.60
N HIS A 399 3.16 18.74 2.96
CA HIS A 399 4.51 19.11 3.38
C HIS A 399 4.99 20.34 2.60
N PHE A 400 5.39 21.38 3.31
CA PHE A 400 5.84 22.66 2.76
C PHE A 400 7.20 23.07 3.33
N ALA A 401 7.96 23.81 2.53
CA ALA A 401 9.08 24.62 2.99
C ALA A 401 9.26 25.80 2.03
N GLU A 402 9.44 27.02 2.53
CA GLU A 402 9.72 28.16 1.66
C GLU A 402 11.22 28.24 1.35
N PHE A 403 11.59 28.06 0.07
CA PHE A 403 12.98 27.99 -0.35
C PHE A 403 13.64 29.37 -0.45
N TYR A 404 12.89 30.43 -0.83
CA TYR A 404 13.45 31.69 -1.33
C TYR A 404 12.78 32.96 -0.79
N GLN A 405 11.47 32.98 -0.52
CA GLN A 405 10.82 34.17 0.04
C GLN A 405 11.27 34.42 1.49
N ASN A 406 11.51 35.69 1.80
CA ASN A 406 12.00 36.14 3.10
C ASN A 406 11.18 37.32 3.65
N THR A 407 9.98 37.54 3.13
CA THR A 407 9.04 38.59 3.53
C THR A 407 7.63 38.04 3.64
N VAL A 408 6.88 38.56 4.62
CA VAL A 408 5.45 38.26 4.79
C VAL A 408 4.67 38.69 3.55
N GLY A 409 3.81 37.80 3.07
CA GLY A 409 3.07 37.96 1.82
C GLY A 409 3.94 37.91 0.57
N GLY A 410 5.17 37.38 0.64
CA GLY A 410 6.05 37.21 -0.53
C GLY A 410 5.49 36.20 -1.54
N ARG A 411 4.84 35.15 -1.03
CA ARG A 411 4.05 34.17 -1.77
C ARG A 411 2.72 33.93 -1.05
N LEU A 412 1.63 33.84 -1.80
CA LEU A 412 0.30 33.51 -1.32
C LEU A 412 -0.36 32.56 -2.32
N PHE A 413 -1.01 31.50 -1.84
CA PHE A 413 -1.77 30.57 -2.68
C PHE A 413 -2.84 29.86 -1.87
N ASP A 414 -3.90 29.44 -2.53
CA ASP A 414 -4.94 28.62 -1.92
C ASP A 414 -4.63 27.13 -2.08
N VAL A 415 -5.10 26.34 -1.12
CA VAL A 415 -5.23 24.89 -1.25
C VAL A 415 -6.69 24.50 -1.12
N VAL A 416 -7.22 23.85 -2.15
CA VAL A 416 -8.63 23.46 -2.26
C VAL A 416 -8.73 21.94 -2.38
N VAL A 417 -9.23 21.27 -1.34
CA VAL A 417 -9.45 19.82 -1.33
C VAL A 417 -10.92 19.51 -1.61
N SER A 418 -11.19 18.70 -2.63
CA SER A 418 -12.54 18.27 -3.04
C SER A 418 -13.55 19.42 -3.16
N GLY A 419 -13.09 20.59 -3.64
CA GLY A 419 -13.89 21.80 -3.81
C GLY A 419 -14.04 22.69 -2.57
N GLN A 420 -13.42 22.35 -1.43
CA GLN A 420 -13.38 23.17 -0.22
C GLN A 420 -11.99 23.78 -0.03
N THR A 421 -11.90 25.10 0.15
CA THR A 421 -10.63 25.77 0.50
C THR A 421 -10.25 25.39 1.93
N VAL A 422 -9.13 24.66 2.08
CA VAL A 422 -8.60 24.22 3.39
C VAL A 422 -7.46 25.12 3.87
N LEU A 423 -6.80 25.83 2.95
CA LEU A 423 -5.86 26.91 3.23
C LEU A 423 -6.16 28.07 2.28
N ASP A 424 -6.46 29.25 2.82
CA ASP A 424 -6.83 30.48 2.10
C ASP A 424 -5.68 31.48 2.21
N ASN A 425 -5.23 32.04 1.08
CA ASN A 425 -4.12 33.00 0.99
C ASN A 425 -2.87 32.54 1.78
N TYR A 426 -2.50 31.27 1.62
CA TYR A 426 -1.52 30.61 2.48
C TYR A 426 -0.08 31.11 2.23
N ASP A 427 0.55 31.58 3.31
CA ASP A 427 1.95 31.99 3.35
C ASP A 427 2.76 30.97 4.17
N VAL A 428 3.53 30.13 3.46
CA VAL A 428 4.43 29.14 4.07
C VAL A 428 5.52 29.81 4.94
N PHE A 429 6.00 31.01 4.57
CA PHE A 429 7.00 31.72 5.37
C PHE A 429 6.42 32.15 6.72
N VAL A 430 5.17 32.61 6.75
CA VAL A 430 4.47 32.93 8.01
C VAL A 430 4.17 31.66 8.81
N ALA A 431 3.59 30.64 8.17
CA ALA A 431 3.16 29.41 8.85
C ALA A 431 4.32 28.59 9.43
N ALA A 432 5.48 28.59 8.76
CA ALA A 432 6.71 27.97 9.25
C ALA A 432 7.53 28.88 10.19
N GLY A 433 7.20 30.17 10.30
CA GLY A 433 7.96 31.16 11.07
C GLY A 433 9.27 31.63 10.40
N GLY A 434 9.51 31.29 9.13
CA GLY A 434 10.68 31.76 8.39
C GLY A 434 10.96 31.02 7.09
N GLN A 435 11.99 31.49 6.38
CA GLN A 435 12.53 30.84 5.19
C GLN A 435 13.32 29.59 5.60
N ARG A 436 13.25 28.52 4.81
CA ARG A 436 13.93 27.23 5.06
C ARG A 436 13.53 26.53 6.36
N ILE A 437 12.36 26.82 6.92
CA ILE A 437 11.75 26.03 7.99
C ILE A 437 10.66 25.15 7.36
N VAL A 438 10.60 23.89 7.76
CA VAL A 438 9.55 22.97 7.31
C VAL A 438 8.26 23.19 8.07
N ARG A 439 7.14 23.11 7.35
CA ARG A 439 5.78 23.09 7.89
C ARG A 439 5.03 21.91 7.30
N VAL A 440 4.22 21.24 8.12
CA VAL A 440 3.28 20.21 7.66
C VAL A 440 1.89 20.64 8.13
N GLU A 441 0.95 20.74 7.19
CA GLU A 441 -0.47 20.96 7.51
C GLU A 441 -1.22 19.64 7.35
N LYS A 442 -2.05 19.31 8.35
CA LYS A 442 -2.77 18.03 8.44
C LYS A 442 -4.27 18.24 8.30
N PHE A 443 -4.93 17.40 7.52
CA PHE A 443 -6.38 17.43 7.29
C PHE A 443 -6.97 16.03 7.37
N THR A 444 -8.24 15.92 7.75
CA THR A 444 -9.05 14.71 7.52
C THR A 444 -10.08 15.05 6.45
N VAL A 445 -10.14 14.27 5.38
CA VAL A 445 -10.90 14.57 4.17
C VAL A 445 -11.58 13.31 3.63
N PRO A 446 -12.89 13.31 3.39
CA PRO A 446 -13.58 12.17 2.80
C PRO A 446 -13.28 12.06 1.30
N ALA A 447 -13.17 10.84 0.79
CA ALA A 447 -13.20 10.59 -0.64
C ALA A 447 -14.60 10.84 -1.22
N ASP A 448 -14.67 11.34 -2.45
CA ASP A 448 -15.94 11.62 -3.14
C ASP A 448 -16.71 10.34 -3.52
N ALA A 449 -17.90 10.51 -4.09
CA ALA A 449 -18.74 9.39 -4.55
C ALA A 449 -18.09 8.51 -5.64
N ASN A 450 -16.98 8.95 -6.26
CA ASN A 450 -16.21 8.22 -7.26
C ASN A 450 -14.93 7.59 -6.67
N GLY A 451 -14.73 7.65 -5.34
CA GLY A 451 -13.50 7.17 -4.71
C GLY A 451 -12.29 8.03 -5.07
N THR A 452 -12.48 9.35 -5.12
CA THR A 452 -11.46 10.33 -5.52
C THR A 452 -11.28 11.42 -4.46
N ILE A 453 -10.02 11.82 -4.23
CA ILE A 453 -9.66 13.06 -3.52
C ILE A 453 -8.84 13.93 -4.47
N GLN A 454 -9.31 15.15 -4.72
CA GLN A 454 -8.65 16.12 -5.58
C GLN A 454 -8.11 17.27 -4.73
N ILE A 455 -6.83 17.63 -4.90
CA ILE A 455 -6.14 18.67 -4.15
C ILE A 455 -5.59 19.68 -5.16
N ASN A 456 -6.20 20.85 -5.21
CA ASN A 456 -5.82 21.93 -6.12
C ASN A 456 -4.98 22.98 -5.38
N PHE A 457 -3.89 23.41 -5.99
CA PHE A 457 -3.04 24.50 -5.50
C PHE A 457 -3.20 25.67 -6.48
N VAL A 458 -3.63 26.84 -5.99
CA VAL A 458 -4.05 27.97 -6.84
C VAL A 458 -3.26 29.23 -6.46
N THR A 459 -2.54 29.81 -7.41
CA THR A 459 -1.66 30.96 -7.18
C THR A 459 -2.43 32.28 -7.04
N GLU A 460 -2.42 32.86 -5.83
CA GLU A 460 -2.89 34.23 -5.61
C GLU A 460 -1.76 35.26 -5.84
N LYS A 461 -0.55 34.94 -5.36
CA LYS A 461 0.65 35.76 -5.54
C LYS A 461 1.90 34.91 -5.53
N LEU A 462 2.59 34.87 -6.68
CA LEU A 462 3.76 34.02 -6.94
C LEU A 462 3.44 32.51 -6.81
N LYS A 463 3.89 31.73 -7.81
CA LYS A 463 3.64 30.29 -8.00
C LYS A 463 3.33 29.53 -6.71
N ALA A 464 2.14 28.94 -6.57
CA ALA A 464 1.81 28.03 -5.46
C ALA A 464 2.84 26.90 -5.34
N GLN A 465 3.01 26.30 -4.15
CA GLN A 465 4.09 25.33 -3.90
C GLN A 465 3.72 24.18 -2.95
N VAL A 466 4.33 23.01 -3.14
CA VAL A 466 4.32 21.89 -2.17
C VAL A 466 5.58 21.02 -2.34
N CYS A 467 6.14 20.52 -1.24
CA CYS A 467 7.30 19.63 -1.22
C CYS A 467 6.93 18.14 -1.23
N ALA A 468 5.85 17.77 -0.54
CA ALA A 468 5.38 16.39 -0.51
C ALA A 468 3.91 16.29 -0.10
N LEU A 469 3.30 15.14 -0.39
CA LEU A 469 1.96 14.79 0.06
C LEU A 469 2.00 13.39 0.67
N HIS A 470 1.28 13.19 1.77
CA HIS A 470 1.05 11.89 2.38
C HIS A 470 -0.46 11.71 2.61
N LEU A 471 -1.04 10.66 2.05
CA LEU A 471 -2.48 10.33 2.16
C LEU A 471 -2.64 8.90 2.66
N PHE A 472 -3.36 8.71 3.76
CA PHE A 472 -3.59 7.40 4.40
C PHE A 472 -5.01 7.30 5.00
N ASN A 473 -5.50 6.10 5.33
CA ASN A 473 -6.83 5.88 5.90
C ASN A 473 -6.83 5.34 7.34
#